data_AF-A0A2V8UCL8-F1
#
_entry.id   AF-A0A2V8UCL8-F1
#
_cell.length_a   1.000
_cell.length_b   1.000
_cell.length_c   1.000
_cell.angle_alpha   90.00
_cell.angle_beta   90.00
_cell.angle_gamma   90.00
#
_symmetry.space_group_name_H-M   'P 1'
#
loop_
_entity.id
_entity.type
_entity.pdbx_description
1 polymer ?
#
loop_
_entity_poly.entity_id
_entity_poly.type
_entity_poly.pdbx_seq_one_letter_code
_entity_poly.pdbx_strand_id
1 'polypeptide(L)'
;MAQMAMSVVLVMAAVIFMRNLLALQWADPGFDRRNLVLFGIRPGTSGYNESQLPPFYFNLERRLTATTGVAAVGMASRRPMNMGGGWGDLRLAGQSAVVNASLNGVTSEYLPLFVPRMVAGRNITRADINSEAKVAVISEDLARKLDAESVLGRPLEFPSDHPARRNGSRSWASPQ
;
A
#
# COMPACT_ATOMS: atom_id res chain seq x y z
N MET A 1 -30.58 -45.75 5.83
CA MET A 1 -30.95 -44.37 6.26
C MET A 1 -29.74 -43.42 6.42
N ALA A 2 -28.54 -43.89 6.78
CA ALA A 2 -27.36 -43.03 6.99
C ALA A 2 -26.86 -42.25 5.75
N GLN A 3 -27.05 -42.78 4.54
CA GLN A 3 -26.63 -42.12 3.28
C GLN A 3 -27.40 -40.82 3.00
N MET A 4 -28.69 -40.78 3.36
CA MET A 4 -29.51 -39.57 3.24
C MET A 4 -29.08 -38.51 4.26
N ALA A 5 -28.78 -38.92 5.49
CA ALA A 5 -28.27 -38.02 6.52
C ALA A 5 -26.92 -37.39 6.14
N MET A 6 -26.01 -38.19 5.56
CA MET A 6 -24.71 -37.70 5.10
C MET A 6 -24.84 -36.67 3.96
N SER A 7 -25.81 -36.87 3.07
CA SER A 7 -26.11 -35.94 1.98
C SER A 7 -26.63 -34.60 2.51
N VAL A 8 -27.52 -34.62 3.52
CA VAL A 8 -28.06 -33.39 4.14
C VAL A 8 -26.97 -32.60 4.85
N VAL A 9 -26.08 -33.27 5.58
CA VAL A 9 -24.94 -32.61 6.25
C VAL A 9 -24.02 -31.95 5.23
N LEU A 10 -23.75 -32.62 4.11
CA LEU A 10 -22.87 -32.10 3.06
C LEU A 10 -23.47 -30.88 2.35
N VAL A 11 -24.79 -30.90 2.11
CA VAL A 11 -25.52 -29.74 1.56
C VAL A 11 -25.52 -28.58 2.55
N MET A 12 -25.76 -28.82 3.85
CA MET A 12 -25.69 -27.76 4.86
C MET A 12 -24.29 -27.13 4.93
N ALA A 13 -23.23 -27.94 4.90
CA ALA A 13 -21.85 -27.43 4.89
C ALA A 13 -21.57 -26.57 3.65
N ALA A 14 -22.02 -27.01 2.47
CA ALA A 14 -21.87 -26.26 1.23
C ALA A 14 -22.62 -24.91 1.27
N VAL A 15 -23.84 -24.88 1.80
CA VAL A 15 -24.64 -23.65 1.93
C VAL A 15 -23.99 -22.68 2.92
N ILE A 16 -23.50 -23.15 4.07
CA ILE A 16 -22.80 -22.30 5.05
C ILE A 16 -21.51 -21.75 4.45
N PHE A 17 -20.74 -22.59 3.74
CA PHE A 17 -19.52 -22.16 3.05
C PHE A 17 -19.81 -21.09 2.00
N MET A 18 -20.85 -21.30 1.17
CA MET A 18 -21.28 -20.34 0.17
C MET A 18 -21.75 -19.03 0.81
N ARG A 19 -22.52 -19.09 1.89
CA ARG A 19 -22.95 -17.90 2.65
C ARG A 19 -21.76 -17.14 3.22
N ASN A 20 -20.77 -17.84 3.77
CA ASN A 20 -19.58 -17.21 4.31
C ASN A 20 -18.72 -16.58 3.21
N LEU A 21 -18.57 -17.26 2.07
CA LEU A 21 -17.87 -16.73 0.91
C LEU A 21 -18.55 -15.48 0.33
N LEU A 22 -19.88 -15.49 0.23
CA LEU A 22 -20.66 -14.33 -0.19
C LEU A 22 -20.54 -13.18 0.81
N ALA A 23 -20.58 -13.47 2.11
CA ALA A 23 -20.37 -12.49 3.16
C ALA A 23 -18.97 -11.85 3.06
N LEU A 24 -17.93 -12.62 2.74
CA LEU A 24 -16.57 -12.09 2.50
C LEU A 24 -16.46 -11.24 1.24
N GLN A 25 -17.19 -11.57 0.16
CA GLN A 25 -17.21 -10.74 -1.05
C GLN A 25 -17.87 -9.37 -0.82
N TRP A 26 -18.91 -9.35 0.03
CA TRP A 26 -19.69 -8.16 0.37
C TRP A 26 -19.19 -7.46 1.63
N ALA A 27 -18.23 -8.06 2.35
CA ALA A 27 -17.59 -7.46 3.49
C ALA A 27 -17.01 -6.11 3.08
N ASP A 28 -17.42 -5.06 3.78
CA ASP A 28 -16.93 -3.72 3.57
C ASP A 28 -15.40 -3.73 3.74
N PRO A 29 -14.61 -3.43 2.69
CA PRO A 29 -13.17 -3.45 2.78
C PRO A 29 -12.64 -2.27 3.61
N GLY A 30 -13.52 -1.42 4.14
CA GLY A 30 -13.20 -0.22 4.91
C GLY A 30 -12.96 1.01 4.02
N PHE A 31 -13.28 0.94 2.73
CA PHE A 31 -13.22 2.07 1.79
C PHE A 31 -14.31 1.97 0.74
N ASP A 32 -14.77 3.12 0.25
CA ASP A 32 -15.87 3.16 -0.73
C ASP A 32 -15.40 2.61 -2.08
N ARG A 33 -16.01 1.51 -2.51
CA ARG A 33 -15.77 0.89 -3.83
C ARG A 33 -16.66 1.49 -4.93
N ARG A 34 -17.71 2.23 -4.56
CA ARG A 34 -18.65 2.85 -5.51
C ARG A 34 -17.95 4.06 -6.10
N ASN A 35 -17.61 4.00 -7.38
CA ASN A 35 -16.88 5.04 -8.15
C ASN A 35 -15.34 4.99 -8.08
N LEU A 36 -14.76 3.84 -7.76
CA LEU A 36 -13.31 3.66 -7.75
C LEU A 36 -12.83 2.89 -9.00
N VAL A 37 -11.98 3.52 -9.81
CA VAL A 37 -11.35 2.88 -10.99
C VAL A 37 -9.88 2.58 -10.69
N LEU A 38 -9.54 1.29 -10.63
CA LEU A 38 -8.16 0.82 -10.48
C LEU A 38 -7.60 0.38 -11.84
N PHE A 39 -6.49 0.98 -12.26
CA PHE A 39 -5.74 0.54 -13.42
C PHE A 39 -4.24 0.54 -13.12
N GLY A 40 -3.48 -0.26 -13.87
CA GLY A 40 -2.03 -0.34 -13.73
C GLY A 40 -1.36 0.05 -15.03
N ILE A 41 -0.32 0.86 -14.93
CA ILE A 41 0.51 1.29 -16.05
C ILE A 41 1.95 0.83 -15.82
N ARG A 42 2.62 0.41 -16.90
CA ARG A 42 4.03 -0.02 -16.88
C ARG A 42 4.81 0.77 -17.94
N PRO A 43 5.10 2.05 -17.71
CA PRO A 43 5.80 2.89 -18.70
C PRO A 43 7.19 2.34 -19.09
N GLY A 44 7.86 1.61 -18.20
CA GLY A 44 9.15 0.96 -18.50
C GLY A 44 9.10 -0.06 -19.64
N THR A 45 7.96 -0.74 -19.86
CA THR A 45 7.81 -1.65 -21.02
C THR A 45 7.57 -0.90 -22.33
N SER A 46 7.37 0.41 -22.26
CA SER A 46 7.14 1.30 -23.42
C SER A 46 8.39 2.15 -23.76
N GLY A 47 9.55 1.81 -23.19
CA GLY A 47 10.82 2.48 -23.48
C GLY A 47 11.11 3.75 -22.68
N TYR A 48 10.33 4.05 -21.63
CA TYR A 48 10.63 5.17 -20.74
C TYR A 48 11.78 4.83 -19.80
N ASN A 49 12.78 5.72 -19.76
CA ASN A 49 13.91 5.63 -18.83
C ASN A 49 13.52 6.10 -17.42
N GLU A 50 14.25 5.65 -16.39
CA GLU A 50 13.96 5.96 -14.98
C GLU A 50 13.88 7.46 -14.70
N SER A 51 14.70 8.29 -15.37
CA SER A 51 14.67 9.75 -15.26
C SER A 51 13.43 10.41 -15.85
N GLN A 52 12.72 9.73 -16.76
CA GLN A 52 11.51 10.22 -17.43
C GLN A 52 10.24 9.82 -16.68
N LEU A 53 10.34 8.87 -15.75
CA LEU A 53 9.19 8.37 -14.99
C LEU A 53 8.59 9.41 -14.05
N PRO A 54 9.36 10.15 -13.22
CA PRO A 54 8.78 11.16 -12.32
C PRO A 54 7.95 12.23 -13.05
N PRO A 55 8.44 12.90 -14.12
CA PRO A 55 7.63 13.89 -14.83
C PRO A 55 6.45 13.25 -15.57
N PHE A 56 6.57 12.00 -16.03
CA PHE A 56 5.45 11.27 -16.65
C PHE A 56 4.30 11.07 -15.66
N TYR A 57 4.58 10.51 -14.47
CA TYR A 57 3.54 10.28 -13.45
C TYR A 57 2.91 11.59 -12.97
N PHE A 58 3.71 12.64 -12.78
CA PHE A 58 3.19 13.96 -12.41
C PHE A 58 2.23 14.54 -13.46
N ASN A 59 2.59 14.45 -14.73
CA ASN A 59 1.73 14.92 -15.82
C ASN A 59 0.46 14.06 -15.97
N LEU A 60 0.56 12.75 -15.76
CA LEU A 60 -0.57 11.83 -15.80
C LEU A 60 -1.59 12.16 -14.71
N GLU A 61 -1.14 12.29 -13.45
CA GLU A 61 -2.00 12.66 -12.32
C GLU A 61 -2.71 13.99 -12.59
N ARG A 62 -1.96 14.99 -13.07
CA ARG A 62 -2.52 16.32 -13.39
C ARG A 62 -3.61 16.24 -14.47
N ARG A 63 -3.39 15.47 -15.53
CA ARG A 63 -4.38 15.32 -16.63
C ARG A 63 -5.63 14.59 -16.18
N LEU A 64 -5.47 13.51 -15.40
CA LEU A 64 -6.61 12.76 -14.88
C LEU A 64 -7.43 13.59 -13.90
N THR A 65 -6.77 14.33 -13.01
CA THR A 65 -7.44 15.21 -12.05
C THR A 65 -8.17 16.37 -12.74
N ALA A 66 -7.69 16.83 -13.90
CA ALA A 66 -8.35 17.87 -14.68
C ALA A 66 -9.55 17.36 -15.53
N THR A 67 -9.83 16.05 -15.53
CA THR A 67 -10.92 15.47 -16.32
C THR A 67 -12.25 15.64 -15.60
N THR A 68 -13.26 16.19 -16.29
CA THR A 68 -14.61 16.36 -15.74
C THR A 68 -15.19 15.03 -15.25
N GLY A 69 -15.65 14.99 -13.99
CA GLY A 69 -16.19 13.77 -13.36
C GLY A 69 -15.17 13.01 -12.50
N VAL A 70 -13.89 13.40 -12.50
CA VAL A 70 -12.88 12.84 -11.60
C VAL A 70 -12.82 13.68 -10.32
N ALA A 71 -13.14 13.08 -9.18
CA ALA A 71 -13.09 13.77 -7.88
C ALA A 71 -11.66 13.86 -7.32
N ALA A 72 -10.88 12.77 -7.44
CA ALA A 72 -9.49 12.71 -6.99
C ALA A 72 -8.75 11.55 -7.66
N VAL A 73 -7.42 11.66 -7.72
CA VAL A 73 -6.54 10.65 -8.33
C VAL A 73 -5.40 10.35 -7.37
N GLY A 74 -5.29 9.09 -6.95
CA GLY A 74 -4.19 8.60 -6.13
C GLY A 74 -3.38 7.57 -6.91
N MET A 75 -2.06 7.63 -6.80
CA MET A 75 -1.17 6.62 -7.37
C MET A 75 -0.45 5.88 -6.25
N ALA A 76 -0.22 4.59 -6.48
CA ALA A 76 0.57 3.74 -5.61
C ALA A 76 1.48 2.84 -6.45
N SER A 77 2.69 2.58 -5.97
CA SER A 77 3.61 1.64 -6.62
C SER A 77 3.08 0.20 -6.58
N ARG A 78 2.23 -0.11 -5.61
CA ARG A 78 1.53 -1.39 -5.49
C ARG A 78 0.04 -1.18 -5.30
N ARG A 79 -0.75 -2.05 -5.95
CA ARG A 79 -2.21 -2.02 -5.85
C ARG A 79 -2.66 -2.30 -4.41
N PRO A 80 -3.74 -1.64 -3.94
CA PRO A 80 -4.41 -2.02 -2.71
C PRO A 80 -4.79 -3.51 -2.74
N MET A 81 -4.70 -4.18 -1.58
CA MET A 81 -5.10 -5.60 -1.41
C MET A 81 -4.31 -6.63 -2.24
N ASN A 82 -3.19 -6.24 -2.86
CA ASN A 82 -2.32 -7.22 -3.50
C ASN A 82 -1.54 -8.00 -2.42
N MET A 83 -1.77 -9.32 -2.32
CA MET A 83 -1.03 -10.21 -1.40
C MET A 83 0.49 -10.23 -1.66
N GLY A 84 0.95 -9.84 -2.86
CA GLY A 84 2.36 -9.72 -3.25
C GLY A 84 3.03 -8.38 -2.90
N GLY A 85 2.82 -7.89 -1.68
CA GLY A 85 3.35 -6.62 -1.17
C GLY A 85 4.89 -6.54 -1.11
N GLY A 86 5.41 -5.33 -0.92
CA GLY A 86 6.84 -5.07 -0.88
C GLY A 86 7.35 -5.21 0.51
N TRP A 87 7.58 -6.44 0.94
CA TRP A 87 8.02 -6.68 2.30
C TRP A 87 9.45 -6.17 2.49
N GLY A 88 9.63 -5.49 3.62
CA GLY A 88 10.88 -4.90 4.03
C GLY A 88 11.01 -5.03 5.54
N ASP A 89 12.20 -5.40 5.96
CA ASP A 89 12.59 -5.32 7.36
C ASP A 89 12.81 -3.86 7.74
N LEU A 90 12.22 -3.46 8.86
CA LEU A 90 12.37 -2.13 9.43
C LEU A 90 12.49 -2.20 10.94
N ARG A 91 13.13 -1.20 11.52
CA ARG A 91 13.20 -1.01 12.98
C ARG A 91 13.11 0.47 13.31
N LEU A 92 12.65 0.79 14.52
CA LEU A 92 12.78 2.13 15.05
C LEU A 92 14.24 2.41 15.38
N ALA A 93 14.68 3.65 15.13
CA ALA A 93 16.00 4.09 15.57
C ALA A 93 16.16 3.90 17.08
N GLY A 94 17.23 3.23 17.48
CA GLY A 94 17.52 2.85 18.87
C GLY A 94 16.84 1.58 19.37
N GLN A 95 16.04 0.88 18.55
CA GLN A 95 15.52 -0.45 18.88
C GLN A 95 16.27 -1.54 18.11
N SER A 96 16.45 -2.69 18.77
CA SER A 96 17.03 -3.90 18.18
C SER A 96 15.98 -4.77 17.48
N ALA A 97 14.71 -4.59 17.83
CA ALA A 97 13.60 -5.36 17.27
C ALA A 97 13.38 -4.98 15.80
N VAL A 98 13.55 -5.97 14.92
CA VAL A 98 13.27 -5.84 13.49
C VAL A 98 11.87 -6.38 13.23
N VAL A 99 11.06 -5.57 12.57
CA VAL A 99 9.70 -5.92 12.16
C VAL A 99 9.65 -5.97 10.65
N ASN A 100 9.08 -7.04 10.11
CA ASN A 100 8.82 -7.13 8.68
C ASN A 100 7.48 -6.44 8.36
N ALA A 101 7.50 -5.49 7.42
CA ALA A 101 6.33 -4.72 7.04
C ALA A 101 6.21 -4.55 5.52
N SER A 102 4.98 -4.39 5.05
CA SER A 102 4.72 -4.08 3.65
C SER A 102 4.98 -2.60 3.38
N LEU A 103 5.86 -2.33 2.44
CA LEU A 103 6.23 -1.00 1.96
C LEU A 103 5.47 -0.69 0.67
N ASN A 104 4.84 0.48 0.64
CA ASN A 104 4.17 1.00 -0.55
C ASN A 104 4.52 2.48 -0.73
N GLY A 105 4.88 2.86 -1.95
CA GLY A 105 5.12 4.26 -2.30
C GLY A 105 3.83 4.83 -2.86
N VAL A 106 3.32 5.92 -2.28
CA VAL A 106 2.01 6.47 -2.61
C VAL A 106 2.09 7.98 -2.81
N THR A 107 1.18 8.55 -3.60
CA THR A 107 1.01 10.02 -3.70
C THR A 107 0.19 10.56 -2.53
N SER A 108 0.23 11.88 -2.31
CA SER A 108 -0.53 12.56 -1.25
C SER A 108 -2.02 12.24 -1.29
N GLU A 109 -2.56 12.07 -2.49
CA GLU A 109 -3.98 11.90 -2.75
C GLU A 109 -4.44 10.45 -2.60
N TYR A 110 -3.53 9.50 -2.41
CA TYR A 110 -3.86 8.10 -2.22
C TYR A 110 -4.51 7.82 -0.85
N LEU A 111 -3.92 8.31 0.24
CA LEU A 111 -4.42 8.03 1.58
C LEU A 111 -5.84 8.58 1.81
N PRO A 112 -6.20 9.81 1.39
CA PRO A 112 -7.57 10.30 1.50
C PRO A 112 -8.62 9.48 0.73
N LEU A 113 -8.20 8.75 -0.32
CA LEU A 113 -9.08 7.91 -1.13
C LEU A 113 -9.35 6.53 -0.51
N PHE A 114 -8.37 5.96 0.20
CA PHE A 114 -8.42 4.57 0.67
C PHE A 114 -8.38 4.42 2.20
N VAL A 115 -7.97 5.45 2.94
CA VAL A 115 -7.84 5.40 4.39
C VAL A 115 -8.98 6.20 5.02
N PRO A 116 -9.95 5.53 5.67
CA PRO A 116 -11.16 6.18 6.15
C PRO A 116 -10.89 7.19 7.28
N ARG A 117 -9.81 6.99 8.06
CA ARG A 117 -9.43 7.88 9.15
C ARG A 117 -7.96 7.76 9.54
N MET A 118 -7.31 8.89 9.78
CA MET A 118 -5.98 8.94 10.40
C MET A 118 -6.12 8.97 11.93
N VAL A 119 -5.39 8.10 12.63
CA VAL A 119 -5.43 7.98 14.10
C VAL A 119 -4.57 9.04 14.77
N ALA A 120 -3.39 9.32 14.22
CA ALA A 120 -2.46 10.33 14.70
C ALA A 120 -1.53 10.83 13.59
N GLY A 121 -0.97 12.03 13.76
CA GLY A 121 -0.04 12.63 12.79
C GLY A 121 -0.73 13.41 11.66
N ARG A 122 -0.07 13.48 10.50
CA ARG A 122 -0.55 14.17 9.30
C ARG A 122 -0.34 13.33 8.05
N ASN A 123 -1.12 13.61 7.01
CA ASN A 123 -0.92 13.00 5.70
C ASN A 123 0.38 13.51 5.04
N ILE A 124 0.89 12.72 4.10
CA ILE A 124 1.98 13.10 3.20
C ILE A 124 1.44 14.19 2.27
N THR A 125 2.19 15.28 2.13
CA THR A 125 1.84 16.40 1.26
C THR A 125 2.76 16.47 0.05
N ARG A 126 2.34 17.17 -1.00
CA ARG A 126 3.19 17.44 -2.18
C ARG A 126 4.48 18.19 -1.81
N ALA A 127 4.44 19.02 -0.77
CA ALA A 127 5.63 19.70 -0.28
C ALA A 127 6.67 18.71 0.27
N ASP A 128 6.23 17.67 0.99
CA ASP A 128 7.13 16.62 1.49
C ASP A 128 7.77 15.83 0.35
N ILE A 129 6.99 15.54 -0.70
CA ILE A 129 7.47 14.84 -1.90
C ILE A 129 8.52 15.70 -2.64
N ASN A 130 8.22 16.98 -2.86
CA ASN A 130 9.10 17.90 -3.60
C ASN A 130 10.38 18.26 -2.84
N SER A 131 10.36 18.22 -1.51
CA SER A 131 11.52 18.48 -0.65
C SER A 131 12.34 17.23 -0.34
N GLU A 132 11.99 16.09 -0.93
CA GLU A 132 12.56 14.77 -0.62
C GLU A 132 12.58 14.45 0.89
N ALA A 133 11.59 14.97 1.62
CA ALA A 133 11.47 14.72 3.04
C ALA A 133 11.25 13.22 3.29
N LYS A 134 12.04 12.62 4.19
CA LYS A 134 11.93 11.21 4.57
C LYS A 134 10.76 10.99 5.53
N VAL A 135 9.54 11.12 5.01
CA VAL A 135 8.30 10.92 5.77
C VAL A 135 7.68 9.56 5.43
N ALA A 136 7.10 8.90 6.44
CA ALA A 136 6.39 7.65 6.27
C ALA A 136 5.12 7.65 7.13
N VAL A 137 4.06 7.05 6.61
CA VAL A 137 2.82 6.77 7.34
C VAL A 137 2.77 5.27 7.59
N ILE A 138 2.54 4.87 8.83
CA ILE A 138 2.49 3.46 9.25
C ILE A 138 1.07 3.09 9.69
N SER A 139 0.75 1.79 9.62
CA SER A 139 -0.50 1.27 10.18
C SER A 139 -0.44 1.22 11.71
N GLU A 140 -1.62 1.28 12.34
CA GLU A 140 -1.75 1.09 13.80
C GLU A 140 -1.20 -0.28 14.24
N ASP A 141 -1.41 -1.32 13.43
CA ASP A 141 -0.88 -2.66 13.72
C ASP A 141 0.65 -2.69 13.76
N LEU A 142 1.29 -1.98 12.81
CA LEU A 142 2.74 -1.85 12.79
C LEU A 142 3.24 -1.02 13.98
N ALA A 143 2.53 0.06 14.33
CA ALA A 143 2.85 0.87 15.51
C ALA A 143 2.83 0.04 16.80
N ARG A 144 1.83 -0.85 16.96
CA ARG A 144 1.75 -1.79 18.10
C ARG A 144 2.90 -2.79 18.10
N LYS A 145 3.27 -3.34 16.94
CA LYS A 145 4.40 -4.29 16.83
C LYS A 145 5.75 -3.67 17.16
N LEU A 146 5.89 -2.37 16.92
CA LEU A 146 7.09 -1.60 17.25
C LEU A 146 7.18 -1.25 18.75
N ASP A 147 6.14 -1.59 19.53
CA ASP A 147 6.05 -1.44 20.99
C ASP A 147 6.59 -0.10 21.49
N ALA A 148 6.21 0.97 20.79
CA ALA A 148 6.69 2.31 21.07
C ALA A 148 5.54 3.18 21.56
N GLU A 149 5.71 3.72 22.76
CA GLU A 149 4.78 4.67 23.40
C GLU A 149 4.46 5.88 22.49
N SER A 150 5.41 6.27 21.64
CA SER A 150 5.23 7.22 20.56
C SER A 150 6.12 6.88 19.35
N VAL A 151 5.50 6.67 18.20
CA VAL A 151 6.19 6.41 16.91
C VAL A 151 6.34 7.71 16.09
N LEU A 152 5.61 8.76 16.46
CA LEU A 152 5.61 10.03 15.72
C LEU A 152 6.96 10.75 15.87
N GLY A 153 7.52 11.21 14.76
CA GLY A 153 8.79 11.94 14.72
C GLY A 153 10.04 11.08 14.92
N ARG A 154 9.90 9.77 15.09
CA ARG A 154 11.06 8.86 15.22
C ARG A 154 11.53 8.36 13.86
N PRO A 155 12.84 8.33 13.60
CA PRO A 155 13.36 7.78 12.35
C PRO A 155 13.16 6.27 12.31
N LEU A 156 12.74 5.79 11.13
CA LEU A 156 12.74 4.37 10.78
C LEU A 156 14.04 4.03 10.06
N GLU A 157 14.65 2.94 10.48
CA GLU A 157 15.86 2.39 9.87
C GLU A 157 15.51 1.12 9.12
N PHE A 158 16.02 1.00 7.89
CA PHE A 158 15.93 -0.20 7.09
C PHE A 158 17.25 -0.96 7.22
N PRO A 159 17.30 -2.09 7.94
CA PRO A 159 18.49 -2.93 8.01
C PRO A 159 18.92 -3.30 6.59
N SER A 160 20.21 -3.17 6.31
CA SER A 160 20.77 -3.14 4.96
C SER A 160 20.73 -4.47 4.19
N ASP A 161 20.15 -5.55 4.72
CA ASP A 161 20.29 -6.90 4.18
C ASP A 161 18.99 -7.49 3.60
N HIS A 162 18.21 -6.67 2.88
CA HIS A 162 16.98 -7.14 2.22
C HIS A 162 17.08 -7.07 0.68
N PRO A 163 16.64 -8.12 -0.04
CA PRO A 163 16.77 -8.25 -1.50
C PRO A 163 15.98 -7.20 -2.31
N ALA A 164 15.17 -6.36 -1.66
CA ALA A 164 14.54 -5.20 -2.29
C ALA A 164 15.53 -4.16 -2.85
N ARG A 165 16.81 -4.19 -2.41
CA ARG A 165 17.90 -3.41 -3.04
C ARG A 165 18.45 -4.04 -4.33
N ARG A 166 18.20 -5.32 -4.59
CA ARG A 166 18.82 -6.02 -5.74
C ARG A 166 18.08 -5.79 -7.07
N ASN A 167 16.90 -5.18 -7.06
CA ASN A 167 16.14 -4.84 -8.28
C ASN A 167 15.98 -3.32 -8.50
N GLY A 168 16.94 -2.54 -8.03
CA GLY A 168 17.03 -1.12 -8.33
C GLY A 168 18.49 -0.74 -8.25
N SER A 169 19.15 -0.70 -9.40
CA SER A 169 20.50 -0.18 -9.63
C SER A 169 20.70 1.15 -8.89
N ARG A 170 21.22 1.04 -7.68
CA ARG A 170 21.65 2.17 -6.85
C ARG A 170 23.15 2.05 -6.69
N SER A 171 23.87 2.23 -7.80
CA SER A 171 25.26 2.69 -7.78
C SER A 171 25.25 4.17 -7.38
N TRP A 172 25.19 4.42 -6.07
CA TRP A 172 25.57 5.72 -5.52
C TRP A 172 27.09 5.75 -5.47
N ALA A 173 27.71 6.04 -6.61
CA ALA A 173 29.10 6.48 -6.66
C ALA A 173 29.08 8.00 -6.84
N SER A 174 29.51 8.71 -5.80
CA SER A 174 29.80 10.14 -5.83
C SER A 174 30.90 10.40 -6.86
N PRO A 175 30.81 11.41 -7.73
CA PRO A 175 31.96 11.92 -8.43
C PRO A 175 32.79 12.78 -7.47
N GLN A 176 34.11 12.61 -7.52
CA GLN A 176 35.03 13.70 -7.19
C GLN A 176 35.05 14.72 -8.32
#